data_AF-A0A7V4YT11-F1
#
_entry.id   AF-A0A7V4YT11-F1
#
_cell.length_a   1.000
_cell.length_b   1.000
_cell.length_c   1.000
_cell.angle_alpha   90.00
_cell.angle_beta   90.00
_cell.angle_gamma   90.00
#
_symmetry.space_group_name_H-M   'P 1'
#
loop_
_entity.id
_entity.type
_entity.pdbx_description
1 polymer ?
#
loop_
_entity_poly.entity_id
_entity_poly.type
_entity_poly.pdbx_seq_one_letter_code
_entity_poly.pdbx_strand_id
1 'polypeptide(L)' 'NFLKALQELPNVRTVEVYFQWNLLADEDDNKFVDAAVAGGAAFIVSEDRHFRRLTEVDFPKVQLMRLDEFRQWYEASQ' A
#
# COMPACT_ATOMS: atom_id res chain seq x y z
N ASN A 1 -23.25 4.33 10.33
CA ASN A 1 -22.92 3.41 9.21
C ASN A 1 -21.94 4.11 8.25
N PHE A 2 -20.75 4.45 8.73
CA PHE A 2 -19.78 5.32 8.04
C PHE A 2 -19.15 4.67 6.80
N LEU A 3 -18.80 3.38 6.88
CA LEU A 3 -18.19 2.66 5.76
C LEU A 3 -19.11 2.57 4.54
N LYS A 4 -20.41 2.38 4.73
CA LYS A 4 -21.37 2.42 3.62
C LYS A 4 -21.38 3.80 2.95
N ALA A 5 -21.36 4.89 3.72
CA ALA A 5 -21.31 6.23 3.16
C ALA A 5 -20.07 6.48 2.29
N LEU A 6 -18.91 5.91 2.66
CA LEU A 6 -17.70 5.97 1.82
C LEU A 6 -17.86 5.17 0.53
N GLN A 7 -18.49 3.99 0.58
CA GLN A 7 -18.69 3.14 -0.61
C GLN A 7 -19.63 3.76 -1.65
N GLU A 8 -20.53 4.66 -1.24
CA GLU A 8 -21.42 5.38 -2.16
C GLU A 8 -20.74 6.57 -2.88
N LEU A 9 -19.50 6.92 -2.52
CA LEU A 9 -18.78 8.04 -3.16
C LEU A 9 -18.26 7.65 -4.54
N PRO A 10 -18.42 8.50 -5.58
CA PRO A 10 -18.02 8.17 -6.95
C PRO A 10 -16.49 8.02 -7.14
N ASN A 11 -15.70 8.55 -6.20
CA ASN A 11 -14.24 8.47 -6.19
C ASN A 11 -13.70 7.32 -5.31
N VAL A 12 -14.57 6.48 -4.76
CA VAL A 12 -14.18 5.31 -3.97
C VAL A 12 -14.42 4.05 -4.81
N ARG A 13 -13.38 3.22 -4.92
CA ARG A 13 -13.45 1.91 -5.58
C ARG A 13 -13.15 0.85 -4.54
N THR A 14 -14.08 -0.07 -4.33
CA THR A 14 -13.86 -1.23 -3.48
C THR A 14 -13.02 -2.25 -4.25
N VAL A 15 -11.94 -2.70 -3.63
CA VAL A 15 -11.06 -3.74 -4.16
C VAL A 15 -11.11 -4.93 -3.22
N GLU A 16 -11.43 -6.10 -3.75
CA GLU A 16 -11.44 -7.35 -3.00
C GLU A 16 -10.03 -7.95 -2.98
N VAL A 17 -9.54 -8.32 -1.79
CA VAL A 17 -8.22 -8.93 -1.61
C VAL A 17 -8.39 -10.45 -1.59
N TYR A 18 -7.93 -11.14 -2.63
CA TYR A 18 -8.08 -12.59 -2.78
C TYR A 18 -6.86 -13.41 -2.32
N PHE A 19 -5.71 -12.78 -2.12
CA PHE A 19 -4.46 -13.46 -1.81
C PHE A 19 -3.73 -12.76 -0.66
N GLN A 20 -3.18 -13.56 0.25
CA GLN A 20 -2.39 -13.10 1.40
C GLN A 20 -0.92 -13.45 1.18
N TRP A 21 -0.07 -12.45 1.00
CA TRP A 21 1.34 -12.67 0.64
C TRP A 21 2.23 -12.99 1.84
N ASN A 22 1.83 -12.56 3.05
CA ASN A 22 2.55 -12.85 4.30
C ASN A 22 4.05 -12.50 4.24
N LEU A 23 4.38 -11.35 3.65
CA LEU A 23 5.76 -10.92 3.41
C LEU A 23 6.40 -10.29 4.65
N LEU A 24 5.59 -9.71 5.54
CA LEU A 24 6.05 -9.04 6.74
C LEU A 24 5.99 -9.97 7.96
N ALA A 25 6.86 -9.71 8.94
CA ALA A 25 6.89 -10.45 10.19
C ALA A 25 5.74 -10.05 11.13
N ASP A 26 5.29 -8.79 11.04
CA ASP A 26 4.04 -8.37 11.68
C ASP A 26 2.87 -8.82 10.79
N GLU A 27 2.02 -9.69 11.34
CA GLU A 27 0.88 -10.24 10.61
C GLU A 27 -0.17 -9.17 10.29
N ASP A 28 -0.36 -8.16 11.15
CA ASP A 28 -1.36 -7.11 10.93
C ASP A 28 -0.96 -6.17 9.79
N ASP A 29 0.34 -5.93 9.60
CA ASP A 29 0.85 -5.07 8.53
C ASP A 29 0.72 -5.68 7.13
N ASN A 30 0.59 -7.01 7.02
CA ASN A 30 0.41 -7.67 5.73
C ASN A 30 -0.84 -7.17 4.99
N LYS A 31 -1.88 -6.71 5.70
CA LYS A 31 -3.09 -6.15 5.07
C LYS A 31 -2.79 -4.95 4.16
N PHE A 32 -1.75 -4.17 4.46
CA PHE A 32 -1.34 -3.04 3.63
C PHE A 32 -0.63 -3.48 2.36
N VAL A 33 0.18 -4.54 2.45
CA VAL A 33 0.86 -5.15 1.30
C VAL A 33 -0.16 -5.82 0.39
N ASP A 34 -1.06 -6.60 0.95
CA ASP A 34 -2.10 -7.30 0.21
C ASP A 34 -3.04 -6.31 -0.49
N ALA A 35 -3.43 -5.23 0.20
CA ALA A 35 -4.23 -4.14 -0.39
C ALA A 35 -3.47 -3.38 -1.49
N ALA A 36 -2.17 -3.10 -1.30
CA ALA A 36 -1.36 -2.43 -2.31
C ALA A 36 -1.24 -3.27 -3.60
N VAL A 37 -1.01 -4.58 -3.46
CA VAL A 37 -0.92 -5.49 -4.62
C VAL A 37 -2.28 -5.64 -5.31
N ALA A 38 -3.35 -5.92 -4.56
CA ALA A 38 -4.69 -6.09 -5.12
C ALA A 38 -5.22 -4.80 -5.77
N GLY A 39 -4.93 -3.64 -5.16
CA GLY A 39 -5.32 -2.32 -5.64
C GLY A 39 -4.44 -1.75 -6.75
N GLY A 40 -3.33 -2.44 -7.11
CA GLY A 40 -2.39 -1.94 -8.11
C GLY A 40 -1.71 -0.63 -7.72
N ALA A 41 -1.45 -0.44 -6.42
CA ALA A 41 -0.80 0.75 -5.92
C ALA A 41 0.65 0.84 -6.42
N ALA A 42 1.10 2.04 -6.77
CA ALA A 42 2.48 2.26 -7.21
C ALA A 42 3.49 2.10 -6.06
N PHE A 43 3.09 2.52 -4.85
CA PHE A 43 3.95 2.53 -3.67
C PHE A 43 3.13 2.42 -2.37
N ILE A 44 3.78 1.89 -1.33
CA ILE A 44 3.42 2.09 0.06
C ILE A 44 4.27 3.25 0.57
N VAL A 45 3.64 4.28 1.14
CA VAL A 45 4.35 5.38 1.80
C VAL A 45 4.33 5.14 3.31
N SER A 46 5.49 4.89 3.91
CA SER A 46 5.58 4.65 5.36
C SER A 46 6.97 5.01 5.90
N GLU A 47 6.99 5.55 7.12
CA GLU A 47 8.20 5.77 7.91
C GLU A 47 8.56 4.56 8.79
N ASP A 48 7.68 3.55 8.80
CA ASP A 48 7.83 2.37 9.63
C ASP A 48 8.89 1.42 9.06
N ARG A 49 9.82 1.00 9.93
CA ARG A 49 10.89 0.07 9.61
C ARG A 49 10.39 -1.34 9.33
N HIS A 50 9.21 -1.72 9.82
CA HIS A 50 8.58 -3.02 9.58
C HIS A 50 8.43 -3.30 8.07
N PHE A 51 8.17 -2.27 7.25
CA PHE A 51 8.03 -2.41 5.80
C PHE A 51 9.35 -2.52 5.03
N ARG A 52 10.52 -2.27 5.65
CA ARG A 52 11.82 -2.27 4.93
C ARG A 52 12.12 -3.60 4.25
N ARG A 53 11.58 -4.70 4.78
CA ARG A 53 11.69 -6.03 4.17
C ARG A 53 11.18 -6.08 2.72
N LEU A 54 10.24 -5.21 2.35
CA LEU A 54 9.74 -5.10 0.97
C LEU A 54 10.83 -4.69 -0.04
N THR A 55 11.91 -4.03 0.42
CA THR A 55 13.03 -3.67 -0.46
C THR A 55 13.79 -4.90 -1.00
N GLU A 56 13.76 -6.00 -0.24
CA GLU A 56 14.41 -7.28 -0.57
C GLU A 56 13.48 -8.24 -1.32
N VAL A 57 12.19 -7.91 -1.45
CA VAL A 57 11.21 -8.74 -2.18
C VAL A 57 11.24 -8.41 -3.67
N ASP A 58 11.51 -9.42 -4.50
CA ASP A 58 11.48 -9.29 -5.95
C ASP A 58 10.07 -9.46 -6.53
N PHE A 59 9.25 -10.32 -5.92
CA PHE A 59 7.86 -10.53 -6.31
C PHE A 59 6.99 -10.94 -5.10
N PRO A 60 5.78 -10.37 -4.94
CA PRO A 60 5.21 -9.26 -5.71
C PRO A 60 5.98 -7.96 -5.41
N LYS A 61 6.30 -7.19 -6.44
CA LYS A 61 7.06 -5.95 -6.22
C LYS A 61 6.13 -4.85 -5.70
N VAL A 62 6.38 -4.40 -4.48
CA VAL A 62 5.73 -3.23 -3.89
C VAL A 62 6.82 -2.22 -3.54
N GLN A 63 6.75 -1.02 -4.11
CA GLN A 63 7.73 0.02 -3.83
C GLN A 63 7.44 0.65 -2.47
N LEU A 64 8.44 0.74 -1.61
CA LEU A 64 8.36 1.48 -0.36
C LEU A 64 8.97 2.86 -0.56
N MET A 65 8.25 3.91 -0.20
CA MET A 65 8.78 5.27 -0.11
C MET A 65 8.60 5.82 1.29
N ARG A 66 9.54 6.65 1.72
CA ARG A 66 9.38 7.54 2.87
C ARG A 66 8.54 8.75 2.47
N LEU A 67 8.00 9.47 3.46
CA LEU A 67 7.13 10.62 3.21
C LEU A 67 7.88 11.74 2.46
N ASP A 68 9.12 12.02 2.86
CA ASP A 68 9.95 13.03 2.20
C ASP A 68 10.30 12.64 0.76
N GLU A 69 10.52 11.35 0.49
CA GLU A 69 10.79 10.82 -0.85
C GLU A 69 9.55 10.93 -1.73
N PHE A 70 8.38 10.56 -1.19
CA PHE A 70 7.10 10.71 -1.88
C PHE A 70 6.80 12.17 -2.22
N ARG A 71 7.07 13.10 -1.29
CA ARG A 71 6.89 14.53 -1.53
C ARG A 71 7.75 15.02 -2.70
N GLN A 72 9.04 14.68 -2.70
CA GLN A 72 9.95 15.06 -3.78
C GLN A 72 9.51 14.46 -5.13
N TRP A 73 9.11 13.18 -5.13
CA TRP A 73 8.57 12.51 -6.33
C TRP A 73 7.32 13.23 -6.85
N TYR A 74 6.39 13.61 -5.96
CA TYR A 74 5.16 14.30 -6.32
C TYR A 74 5.44 15.69 -6.92
N GLU A 75 6.29 16.49 -6.26
CA GLU A 75 6.68 17.83 -6.73
C GLU A 75 7.39 17.78 -8.09
N ALA A 76 8.20 16.75 -8.35
CA ALA A 76 8.87 16.54 -9.63
C ALA A 76 7.95 16.00 -10.74
N SER A 77 6.79 15.46 -10.39
CA SER A 77 5.82 14.87 -11.34
C SER A 77 4.69 15.83 -11.75
N GLN A 78 4.71 17.07 -11.25
CA GLN A 78 3.84 18.17 -11.68
C GLN A 78 4.43 18.86 -12.91
#